data_AF-A0A420WUK9-F1
#
_entry.id   AF-A0A420WUK9-F1
#
_cell.length_a   1.000
_cell.length_b   1.000
_cell.length_c   1.000
_cell.angle_alpha   90.00
_cell.angle_beta   90.00
_cell.angle_gamma   90.00
#
_symmetry.space_group_name_H-M   'P 1'
#
loop_
_entity.id
_entity.type
_entity.pdbx_description
1 polymer ?
#
loop_
_entity_poly.entity_id
_entity_poly.type
_entity_poly.pdbx_seq_one_letter_code
_entity_poly.pdbx_strand_id
1 'polypeptide(L)'
;MIVNDPIEAVMRALDSGVRTQSMADLEEAGCKVQTSGSRGAGASHNEQYSRVFGHIRRMEDERPEQAATLYTLCAPEAEESNRWIDLMHARVVELMQQIITNWSNLRQRKTDRIEWLAFAAIIERRADLDDVKPDWGAERIAFYLAEFHGVNIPVNQWKRDWEAYWVAAKSALKEAEYQATDPVYKIIKEENRKNREFFDIAA
;
A
#
# COMPACT_ATOMS: atom_id res chain seq x y z
N MET A 1 -8.51 -20.46 6.95
CA MET A 1 -7.09 -20.28 6.58
C MET A 1 -6.94 -18.90 5.96
N ILE A 2 -5.87 -18.17 6.25
CA ILE A 2 -5.61 -16.84 5.70
C ILE A 2 -5.04 -16.99 4.28
N VAL A 3 -5.41 -16.12 3.36
CA VAL A 3 -4.80 -16.06 2.01
C VAL A 3 -3.30 -15.82 2.12
N ASN A 4 -2.51 -16.41 1.23
CA ASN A 4 -1.05 -16.33 1.31
C ASN A 4 -0.48 -15.00 0.78
N ASP A 5 -1.22 -14.31 -0.07
CA ASP A 5 -0.84 -13.00 -0.59
C ASP A 5 -1.04 -11.93 0.50
N PRO A 6 0.02 -11.20 0.92
CA PRO A 6 -0.09 -10.18 1.95
C PRO A 6 -0.97 -9.00 1.54
N ILE A 7 -1.03 -8.62 0.26
CA ILE A 7 -1.90 -7.53 -0.22
C ILE A 7 -3.35 -7.94 -0.06
N GLU A 8 -3.76 -9.07 -0.63
CA GLU A 8 -5.11 -9.61 -0.48
C GLU A 8 -5.48 -9.83 1.00
N ALA A 9 -4.53 -10.26 1.83
CA ALA A 9 -4.76 -10.42 3.26
C ALA A 9 -5.01 -9.08 3.97
N VAL A 10 -4.29 -8.02 3.61
CA VAL A 10 -4.54 -6.67 4.10
C VAL A 10 -5.89 -6.16 3.59
N MET A 11 -6.21 -6.34 2.31
CA MET A 11 -7.51 -5.95 1.74
C MET A 11 -8.65 -6.59 2.53
N ARG A 12 -8.59 -7.90 2.77
CA ARG A 12 -9.59 -8.63 3.56
C ARG A 12 -9.61 -8.21 5.03
N ALA A 13 -8.46 -7.84 5.59
CA ALA A 13 -8.38 -7.32 6.96
C ALA A 13 -9.05 -5.94 7.08
N LEU A 14 -8.86 -5.05 6.11
CA LEU A 14 -9.50 -3.73 6.08
C LEU A 14 -11.01 -3.84 5.79
N ASP A 15 -11.41 -4.69 4.84
CA ASP A 15 -12.81 -4.94 4.49
C ASP A 15 -13.59 -5.66 5.60
N SER A 16 -12.91 -6.47 6.44
CA SER A 16 -13.54 -7.15 7.58
C SER A 16 -14.13 -6.22 8.63
N GLY A 17 -13.85 -4.91 8.57
CA GLY A 17 -14.47 -3.92 9.43
C GLY A 17 -14.24 -4.20 10.91
N VAL A 18 -13.11 -4.81 11.29
CA VAL A 18 -12.73 -5.00 12.70
C VAL A 18 -12.45 -3.61 13.29
N ARG A 19 -13.53 -2.95 13.73
CA ARG A 19 -13.65 -1.55 14.20
C ARG A 19 -13.33 -0.49 13.13
N THR A 20 -14.37 -0.05 12.43
CA THR A 20 -14.41 1.24 11.75
C THR A 20 -14.64 2.38 12.77
N GLN A 21 -14.06 3.56 12.53
CA GLN A 21 -14.26 4.79 13.33
C GLN A 21 -15.74 5.09 13.56
N SER A 22 -16.59 4.77 12.57
CA SER A 22 -18.05 4.87 12.66
C SER A 22 -18.67 4.09 13.82
N MET A 23 -18.04 3.01 14.31
CA MET A 23 -18.49 2.31 15.51
C MET A 23 -18.10 3.05 16.80
N ALA A 24 -16.95 3.73 16.83
CA ALA A 24 -16.56 4.58 17.96
C ALA A 24 -17.47 5.82 18.06
N ASP A 25 -17.78 6.44 16.92
CA ASP A 25 -18.70 7.59 16.84
C ASP A 25 -20.14 7.20 17.24
N LEU A 26 -20.57 5.97 16.90
CA LEU A 26 -21.88 5.43 17.30
C LEU A 26 -21.96 5.16 18.82
N GLU A 27 -20.89 4.68 19.45
CA GLU A 27 -20.85 4.53 20.93
C GLU A 27 -20.83 5.90 21.63
N GLU A 28 -20.11 6.89 21.09
CA GLU A 28 -20.09 8.26 21.60
C GLU A 28 -21.47 8.94 21.45
N ALA A 29 -22.21 8.62 20.39
CA ALA A 29 -23.61 9.04 20.19
C ALA A 29 -24.62 8.26 21.06
N GLY A 30 -24.16 7.36 21.94
CA GLY A 30 -25.01 6.59 22.86
C GLY A 30 -25.73 5.40 22.21
N CYS A 31 -25.40 5.04 20.98
CA CYS A 31 -25.89 3.81 20.37
C CYS A 31 -25.12 2.60 20.95
N LYS A 32 -25.85 1.55 21.34
CA LYS A 32 -25.24 0.27 21.72
C LYS A 32 -24.66 -0.40 20.48
N VAL A 33 -23.38 -0.17 20.22
CA VAL A 33 -22.64 -1.00 19.26
C VAL A 33 -22.50 -2.38 19.89
N GLN A 34 -23.06 -3.40 19.23
CA GLN A 34 -22.80 -4.78 19.61
C GLN A 34 -21.33 -5.08 19.28
N THR A 35 -20.45 -4.84 20.24
CA THR A 35 -19.13 -5.49 20.23
C THR A 35 -19.39 -6.98 20.27
N SER A 36 -19.04 -7.71 19.22
CA SER A 36 -19.27 -9.15 19.11
C SER A 36 -18.36 -9.93 20.07
N GLY A 37 -18.68 -9.85 21.36
CA GLY A 37 -18.54 -10.98 22.26
C GLY A 37 -19.80 -11.82 22.14
N SER A 38 -19.64 -13.05 21.64
CA SER A 38 -20.65 -14.12 21.59
C SER A 38 -21.63 -14.16 20.39
N ARG A 39 -21.45 -15.21 19.58
CA ARG A 39 -22.50 -16.09 19.01
C ARG A 39 -23.68 -15.44 18.26
N GLY A 40 -23.40 -14.56 17.29
CA GLY A 40 -24.36 -14.15 16.27
C GLY A 40 -23.95 -14.64 14.88
N ALA A 41 -24.91 -14.99 14.02
CA ALA A 41 -24.70 -15.58 12.68
C ALA A 41 -23.95 -14.69 11.65
N GLY A 42 -23.46 -13.51 12.07
CA GLY A 42 -22.58 -12.64 11.29
C GLY A 42 -21.27 -12.25 12.00
N ALA A 43 -21.01 -12.77 13.20
CA ALA A 43 -19.87 -12.37 14.05
C ALA A 43 -18.52 -12.99 13.65
N SER A 44 -18.47 -13.79 12.57
CA SER A 44 -17.32 -14.61 12.19
C SER A 44 -16.79 -14.33 10.79
N HIS A 45 -17.23 -13.25 10.13
CA HIS A 45 -16.62 -12.89 8.86
C HIS A 45 -15.22 -12.34 9.12
N ASN A 46 -14.21 -13.08 8.67
CA ASN A 46 -12.80 -12.66 8.65
C ASN A 46 -12.10 -12.52 10.02
N GLU A 47 -12.58 -13.17 11.10
CA GLU A 47 -11.89 -13.19 12.41
C GLU A 47 -10.42 -13.64 12.29
N GLN A 48 -10.13 -14.54 11.33
CA GLN A 48 -8.78 -14.99 11.01
C GLN A 48 -7.83 -13.85 10.58
N TYR A 49 -8.33 -12.68 10.18
CA TYR A 49 -7.54 -11.51 9.78
C TYR A 49 -7.30 -10.51 10.92
N SER A 50 -7.86 -10.74 12.12
CA SER A 50 -7.75 -9.83 13.27
C SER A 50 -6.30 -9.49 13.65
N ARG A 51 -5.38 -10.46 13.58
CA ARG A 51 -3.94 -10.22 13.84
C ARG A 51 -3.29 -9.37 12.75
N VAL A 52 -3.69 -9.52 11.49
CA VAL A 52 -3.21 -8.69 10.37
C VAL A 52 -3.69 -7.25 10.58
N PHE A 53 -4.98 -7.07 10.87
CA PHE A 53 -5.56 -5.76 11.16
C PHE A 53 -4.89 -5.07 12.37
N GLY A 54 -4.76 -5.77 13.49
CA GLY A 54 -4.09 -5.22 14.68
C GLY A 54 -2.59 -4.94 14.48
N HIS A 55 -1.95 -5.56 13.49
CA HIS A 55 -0.60 -5.20 13.10
C HIS A 55 -0.57 -3.90 12.27
N ILE A 56 -1.47 -3.76 11.29
CA ILE A 56 -1.60 -2.53 10.49
C ILE A 56 -1.87 -1.32 11.39
N ARG A 57 -2.77 -1.46 12.38
CA ARG A 57 -3.05 -0.37 13.34
C ARG A 57 -1.84 0.03 14.18
N ARG A 58 -1.03 -0.91 14.64
CA ARG A 58 0.22 -0.58 15.34
C ARG A 58 1.25 0.06 14.41
N MET A 59 1.25 -0.34 13.14
CA MET A 59 2.13 0.23 12.12
C MET A 59 1.82 1.71 11.89
N GLU A 60 0.57 2.16 12.03
CA GLU A 60 0.21 3.58 11.96
C GLU A 60 0.99 4.44 12.97
N ASP A 61 1.17 3.94 14.19
CA ASP A 61 1.88 4.66 15.24
C ASP A 61 3.41 4.45 15.17
N GLU A 62 3.84 3.21 14.90
CA GLU A 62 5.25 2.82 15.01
C GLU A 62 6.05 3.08 13.72
N ARG A 63 5.40 2.96 12.55
CA ARG A 63 6.02 3.00 11.21
C ARG A 63 5.03 3.53 10.17
N PRO A 64 4.60 4.80 10.28
CA PRO A 64 3.51 5.35 9.49
C PRO A 64 3.78 5.28 7.97
N GLU A 65 5.03 5.29 7.53
CA GLU A 65 5.43 5.13 6.12
C GLU A 65 5.13 3.73 5.56
N GLN A 66 5.26 2.69 6.38
CA GLN A 66 4.92 1.31 6.00
C GLN A 66 3.40 1.15 5.98
N ALA A 67 2.69 1.73 6.96
CA ALA A 67 1.23 1.74 6.99
C ALA A 67 0.67 2.47 5.77
N ALA A 68 1.24 3.63 5.42
CA ALA A 68 0.85 4.40 4.24
C ALA A 68 0.94 3.58 2.95
N THR A 69 2.00 2.77 2.82
CA THR A 69 2.20 1.88 1.68
C THR A 69 1.09 0.84 1.58
N LEU A 70 0.74 0.19 2.71
CA LEU A 70 -0.37 -0.77 2.75
C LEU A 70 -1.71 -0.12 2.42
N TYR A 71 -2.02 1.03 3.03
CA TYR A 71 -3.27 1.74 2.77
C TYR A 71 -3.40 2.20 1.32
N THR A 72 -2.31 2.74 0.76
CA THR A 72 -2.33 3.28 -0.59
C THR A 72 -2.51 2.17 -1.63
N LEU A 73 -1.84 1.02 -1.45
CA LEU A 73 -1.90 -0.10 -2.39
C LEU A 73 -3.12 -1.00 -2.18
N CYS A 74 -3.54 -1.25 -0.95
CA CYS A 74 -4.59 -2.24 -0.67
C CYS A 74 -6.00 -1.64 -0.65
N ALA A 75 -6.15 -0.32 -0.61
CA ALA A 75 -7.47 0.32 -0.67
C ALA A 75 -7.53 1.41 -1.75
N PRO A 76 -7.15 1.13 -3.01
CA PRO A 76 -6.94 2.16 -4.02
C PRO A 76 -8.22 2.92 -4.41
N GLU A 77 -9.41 2.40 -4.09
CA GLU A 77 -10.69 3.08 -4.33
C GLU A 77 -11.25 3.76 -3.08
N ALA A 78 -10.66 3.53 -1.90
CA ALA A 78 -11.11 4.14 -0.67
C ALA A 78 -10.60 5.59 -0.57
N GLU A 79 -11.46 6.50 -0.11
CA GLU A 79 -11.08 7.88 0.21
C GLU A 79 -9.91 7.93 1.20
N GLU A 80 -9.83 6.95 2.09
CA GLU A 80 -8.75 6.78 3.06
C GLU A 80 -7.39 6.58 2.40
N SER A 81 -7.29 5.92 1.24
CA SER A 81 -6.02 5.74 0.51
C SER A 81 -5.42 7.06 0.05
N ASN A 82 -6.27 8.03 -0.32
CA ASN A 82 -5.79 9.36 -0.71
C ASN A 82 -5.22 10.16 0.46
N ARG A 83 -5.55 9.82 1.72
CA ARG A 83 -4.95 10.46 2.90
C ARG A 83 -3.50 10.02 3.12
N TRP A 84 -3.15 8.82 2.65
CA TRP A 84 -1.84 8.21 2.85
C TRP A 84 -0.90 8.37 1.66
N ILE A 85 -1.43 8.78 0.49
CA ILE A 85 -0.68 8.82 -0.76
C ILE A 85 0.53 9.76 -0.68
N ASP A 86 0.42 10.90 -0.01
CA ASP A 86 1.51 11.86 0.14
C ASP A 86 2.65 11.27 0.99
N LEU A 87 2.30 10.51 2.05
CA LEU A 87 3.28 9.86 2.90
C LEU A 87 3.97 8.69 2.18
N MET A 88 3.20 7.91 1.40
CA MET A 88 3.77 6.89 0.54
C MET A 88 4.69 7.50 -0.53
N HIS A 89 4.28 8.62 -1.14
CA HIS A 89 5.07 9.33 -2.12
C HIS A 89 6.39 9.82 -1.53
N ALA A 90 6.35 10.45 -0.35
CA ALA A 90 7.56 10.84 0.39
C ALA A 90 8.48 9.65 0.67
N ARG A 91 7.92 8.50 1.05
CA ARG A 91 8.70 7.27 1.29
C ARG A 91 9.37 6.75 0.01
N VAL A 92 8.67 6.72 -1.11
CA VAL A 92 9.24 6.30 -2.40
C VAL A 92 10.36 7.26 -2.81
N VAL A 93 10.17 8.57 -2.65
CA VAL A 93 11.20 9.58 -2.94
C VAL A 93 12.44 9.40 -2.05
N GLU A 94 12.27 9.12 -0.76
CA GLU A 94 13.38 8.82 0.15
C GLU A 94 14.19 7.60 -0.31
N LEU A 95 13.51 6.51 -0.70
CA LEU A 95 14.18 5.32 -1.23
C LEU A 95 14.86 5.60 -2.58
N MET A 96 14.27 6.43 -3.43
CA MET A 96 14.91 6.87 -4.66
C MET A 96 16.20 7.66 -4.41
N GLN A 97 16.24 8.50 -3.36
CA GLN A 97 17.45 9.23 -2.96
C GLN A 97 18.59 8.27 -2.55
N GLN A 98 18.25 7.10 -2.01
CA GLN A 98 19.23 6.06 -1.68
C GLN A 98 19.74 5.32 -2.93
N ILE A 99 18.89 5.14 -3.94
CA ILE A 99 19.24 4.49 -5.21
C ILE A 99 20.04 5.42 -6.13
N ILE A 100 19.69 6.72 -6.17
CA ILE A 100 20.25 7.71 -7.09
C ILE A 100 21.43 8.41 -6.40
N THR A 101 22.64 7.94 -6.69
CA THR A 101 23.89 8.37 -6.02
C THR A 101 24.21 9.86 -6.14
N ASN A 102 23.68 10.56 -7.14
CA ASN A 102 23.93 11.99 -7.36
C ASN A 102 22.69 12.87 -7.16
N TRP A 103 21.69 12.41 -6.38
CA TRP A 103 20.44 13.14 -6.16
C TRP A 103 20.67 14.60 -5.72
N SER A 104 21.59 14.82 -4.79
CA SER A 104 21.93 16.16 -4.27
C SER A 104 22.52 17.12 -5.30
N ASN A 105 23.03 16.59 -6.42
CA ASN A 105 23.59 17.39 -7.51
C ASN A 105 22.57 17.71 -8.61
N LEU A 106 21.34 17.21 -8.49
CA LEU A 106 20.28 17.48 -9.46
C LEU A 106 19.77 18.92 -9.31
N ARG A 107 19.45 19.54 -10.44
CA ARG A 107 18.75 20.84 -10.45
C ARG A 107 17.35 20.65 -9.90
N GLN A 108 16.84 21.61 -9.12
CA GLN A 108 15.50 21.55 -8.52
C GLN A 108 14.40 21.13 -9.53
N ARG A 109 14.35 21.80 -10.69
CA ARG A 109 13.36 21.47 -11.74
C ARG A 109 13.44 20.02 -12.23
N LYS A 110 14.61 19.39 -12.18
CA LYS A 110 14.78 17.97 -12.52
C LYS A 110 14.32 17.09 -11.36
N THR A 111 14.67 17.45 -10.12
CA THR A 111 14.18 16.80 -8.90
C THR A 111 12.67 16.77 -8.85
N ASP A 112 12.00 17.91 -9.05
CA ASP A 112 10.53 18.01 -9.03
C ASP A 112 9.91 17.00 -10.01
N ARG A 113 10.45 16.90 -11.23
CA ARG A 113 9.97 15.93 -12.24
C ARG A 113 10.20 14.48 -11.85
N ILE A 114 11.31 14.19 -11.18
CA ILE A 114 11.63 12.84 -10.71
C ILE A 114 10.67 12.45 -9.57
N GLU A 115 10.34 13.38 -8.68
CA GLU A 115 9.32 13.16 -7.66
C GLU A 115 7.95 12.89 -8.31
N TRP A 116 7.58 13.60 -9.37
CA TRP A 116 6.36 13.29 -10.12
C TRP A 116 6.41 11.92 -10.85
N LEU A 117 7.58 11.47 -11.30
CA LEU A 117 7.74 10.09 -11.79
C LEU A 117 7.49 9.07 -10.68
N ALA A 118 7.94 9.34 -9.46
CA ALA A 118 7.64 8.49 -8.29
C ALA A 118 6.14 8.40 -8.03
N PHE A 119 5.44 9.53 -8.08
CA PHE A 119 3.99 9.58 -7.95
C PHE A 119 3.29 8.76 -9.06
N ALA A 120 3.70 8.94 -10.33
CA ALA A 120 3.15 8.17 -11.44
C ALA A 120 3.35 6.65 -11.26
N ALA A 121 4.50 6.21 -10.73
CA ALA A 121 4.75 4.79 -10.45
C ALA A 121 3.78 4.24 -9.38
N ILE A 122 3.46 5.02 -8.35
CA ILE A 122 2.45 4.64 -7.34
C ILE A 122 1.08 4.45 -7.98
N ILE A 123 0.67 5.39 -8.85
CA ILE A 123 -0.63 5.33 -9.54
C ILE A 123 -0.69 4.15 -10.53
N GLU A 124 0.39 3.89 -11.26
CA GLU A 124 0.52 2.69 -12.10
C GLU A 124 0.32 1.42 -11.27
N ARG A 125 1.03 1.29 -10.15
CA ARG A 125 0.93 0.10 -9.28
C ARG A 125 -0.46 -0.07 -8.69
N ARG A 126 -1.12 1.02 -8.26
CA ARG A 126 -2.52 0.98 -7.80
C ARG A 126 -3.48 0.48 -8.88
N ALA A 127 -3.21 0.80 -10.14
CA ALA A 127 -4.02 0.35 -11.25
C ALA A 127 -3.81 -1.14 -11.60
N ASP A 128 -2.73 -1.76 -11.12
CA ASP A 128 -2.36 -3.14 -11.40
C ASP A 128 -1.59 -3.79 -10.25
N LEU A 129 -2.33 -4.21 -9.22
CA LEU A 129 -1.76 -4.92 -8.06
C LEU A 129 -1.44 -6.39 -8.37
N ASP A 130 -2.16 -6.98 -9.33
CA ASP A 130 -2.05 -8.40 -9.70
C ASP A 130 -1.00 -8.66 -10.79
N ASP A 131 -0.27 -7.63 -11.24
CA ASP A 131 0.73 -7.68 -12.32
C ASP A 131 0.17 -8.25 -13.65
N VAL A 132 -1.11 -7.99 -13.96
CA VAL A 132 -1.78 -8.52 -15.15
C VAL A 132 -1.74 -7.52 -16.31
N LYS A 133 -1.68 -6.22 -16.02
CA LYS A 133 -1.67 -5.15 -17.02
C LYS A 133 -0.24 -4.89 -17.49
N PRO A 134 -0.08 -4.43 -18.73
CA PRO A 134 1.22 -4.01 -19.19
C PRO A 134 1.68 -2.74 -18.45
N ASP A 135 2.98 -2.73 -18.13
CA ASP A 135 3.70 -1.55 -17.68
C ASP A 135 3.38 -0.33 -18.57
N TRP A 136 3.32 0.85 -17.95
CA TRP A 136 3.11 2.10 -18.65
C TRP A 136 4.33 2.44 -19.50
N GLY A 137 4.09 2.67 -20.80
CA GLY A 137 5.10 3.24 -21.69
C GLY A 137 5.34 4.73 -21.44
N ALA A 138 6.48 5.23 -21.92
CA ALA A 138 6.90 6.63 -21.79
C ALA A 138 5.81 7.64 -22.22
N GLU A 139 5.08 7.33 -23.30
CA GLU A 139 3.99 8.17 -23.82
C GLU A 139 2.84 8.30 -22.82
N ARG A 140 2.43 7.19 -22.20
CA ARG A 140 1.36 7.16 -21.20
C ARG A 140 1.77 7.91 -19.94
N ILE A 141 3.01 7.73 -19.48
CA ILE A 141 3.54 8.43 -18.29
C ILE A 141 3.58 9.94 -18.56
N ALA A 142 4.14 10.36 -19.69
CA ALA A 142 4.23 11.78 -20.04
C ALA A 142 2.85 12.41 -20.23
N PHE A 143 1.92 11.70 -20.87
CA PHE A 143 0.52 12.14 -21.00
C PHE A 143 -0.13 12.31 -19.64
N TYR A 144 -0.06 11.30 -18.77
CA TYR A 144 -0.64 11.35 -17.42
C TYR A 144 -0.12 12.54 -16.61
N LEU A 145 1.21 12.72 -16.57
CA LEU A 145 1.82 13.80 -15.81
C LEU A 145 1.51 15.19 -16.38
N ALA A 146 1.42 15.32 -17.72
CA ALA A 146 1.06 16.58 -18.34
C ALA A 146 -0.41 16.94 -18.09
N GLU A 147 -1.32 16.00 -18.29
CA GLU A 147 -2.77 16.23 -18.21
C GLU A 147 -3.26 16.45 -16.79
N PHE A 148 -2.82 15.60 -15.84
CA PHE A 148 -3.36 15.62 -14.48
C PHE A 148 -2.53 16.45 -13.49
N HIS A 149 -1.26 16.72 -13.82
CA HIS A 149 -0.34 17.41 -12.92
C HIS A 149 0.39 18.61 -13.55
N GLY A 150 0.20 18.89 -14.84
CA GLY A 150 0.87 19.99 -15.53
C GLY A 150 2.38 19.79 -15.71
N VAL A 151 2.88 18.56 -15.54
CA VAL A 151 4.32 18.24 -15.55
C VAL A 151 4.71 17.65 -16.90
N ASN A 152 5.42 18.44 -17.70
CA ASN A 152 5.89 18.01 -19.01
C ASN A 152 7.21 17.21 -18.90
N ILE A 153 7.17 15.94 -19.32
CA ILE A 153 8.32 15.05 -19.53
C ILE A 153 8.52 14.78 -21.04
N PRO A 154 9.65 15.21 -21.63
CA PRO A 154 9.92 14.99 -23.05
C PRO A 154 10.16 13.51 -23.39
N VAL A 155 9.20 12.89 -24.10
CA VAL A 155 9.28 11.48 -24.53
C VAL A 155 10.43 11.23 -25.52
N ASN A 156 10.75 12.20 -26.38
CA ASN A 156 11.84 12.10 -27.35
C ASN A 156 13.23 11.88 -26.72
N GLN A 157 13.39 12.22 -25.44
CA GLN A 157 14.63 12.07 -24.68
C GLN A 157 14.50 11.02 -23.56
N TRP A 158 13.43 10.23 -23.55
CA TRP A 158 13.10 9.27 -22.50
C TRP A 158 14.28 8.38 -22.10
N LYS A 159 14.83 7.63 -23.07
CA LYS A 159 15.94 6.68 -22.83
C LYS A 159 17.17 7.33 -22.21
N ARG A 160 17.46 8.58 -22.58
CA ARG A 160 18.67 9.29 -22.13
C ARG A 160 18.47 9.95 -20.76
N ASP A 161 17.31 10.58 -20.57
CA ASP A 161 17.14 11.56 -19.49
C ASP A 161 16.17 11.11 -18.39
N TRP A 162 15.31 10.11 -18.64
CA TRP A 162 14.17 9.77 -17.77
C TRP A 162 14.05 8.29 -17.42
N GLU A 163 14.43 7.38 -18.33
CA GLU A 163 14.27 5.93 -18.14
C GLU A 163 14.94 5.42 -16.87
N ALA A 164 16.16 5.88 -16.57
CA ALA A 164 16.86 5.49 -15.35
C ALA A 164 16.12 5.92 -14.06
N TYR A 165 15.50 7.10 -14.06
CA TYR A 165 14.72 7.59 -12.91
C TYR A 165 13.39 6.87 -12.78
N TRP A 166 12.76 6.51 -13.90
CA TRP A 166 11.57 5.68 -13.92
C TRP A 166 11.85 4.29 -13.33
N VAL A 167 12.93 3.64 -13.77
CA VAL A 167 13.37 2.36 -13.20
C VAL A 167 13.66 2.50 -11.70
N ALA A 168 14.36 3.57 -11.29
CA ALA A 168 14.61 3.83 -9.87
C ALA A 168 13.32 4.03 -9.06
N ALA A 169 12.32 4.71 -9.61
CA ALA A 169 11.00 4.88 -8.98
C ALA A 169 10.29 3.53 -8.78
N LYS A 170 10.28 2.68 -9.81
CA LYS A 170 9.69 1.33 -9.70
C LYS A 170 10.43 0.45 -8.70
N SER A 171 11.77 0.52 -8.68
CA SER A 171 12.58 -0.19 -7.69
C SER A 171 12.33 0.29 -6.26
N ALA A 172 12.27 1.61 -6.04
CA ALA A 172 11.96 2.20 -4.75
C ALA A 172 10.55 1.83 -4.27
N LEU A 173 9.57 1.85 -5.16
CA LEU A 173 8.20 1.43 -4.88
C LEU A 173 8.14 -0.04 -4.46
N LYS A 174 8.81 -0.92 -5.20
CA LYS A 174 8.86 -2.35 -4.87
C LYS A 174 9.53 -2.61 -3.52
N GLU A 175 10.57 -1.85 -3.19
CA GLU A 175 11.22 -1.94 -1.88
C GLU A 175 10.29 -1.45 -0.76
N ALA A 176 9.56 -0.34 -0.97
CA ALA A 176 8.56 0.13 0.00
C ALA A 176 7.46 -0.93 0.23
N GLU A 177 6.93 -1.51 -0.85
CA GLU A 177 5.93 -2.58 -0.82
C GLU A 177 6.46 -3.81 -0.07
N TYR A 178 7.69 -4.24 -0.35
CA TYR A 178 8.34 -5.35 0.35
C TYR A 178 8.47 -5.08 1.85
N GLN A 179 8.98 -3.91 2.24
CA GLN A 179 9.15 -3.55 3.66
C GLN A 179 7.82 -3.51 4.42
N ALA A 180 6.74 -3.09 3.76
CA ALA A 180 5.41 -3.02 4.33
C ALA A 180 4.73 -4.40 4.42
N THR A 181 4.95 -5.27 3.42
CA THR A 181 4.27 -6.58 3.32
C THR A 181 5.00 -7.73 4.03
N ASP A 182 6.33 -7.68 4.18
CA ASP A 182 7.10 -8.75 4.84
C ASP A 182 6.63 -9.05 6.28
N PRO A 183 6.34 -8.04 7.14
CA PRO A 183 5.75 -8.29 8.45
C PRO A 183 4.38 -8.99 8.40
N VAL A 184 3.53 -8.59 7.45
CA VAL A 184 2.21 -9.19 7.23
C VAL A 184 2.35 -10.64 6.79
N TYR A 185 3.26 -10.92 5.85
CA TYR A 185 3.55 -12.27 5.38
C TYR A 185 3.98 -13.21 6.52
N LYS A 186 4.81 -12.71 7.46
CA LYS A 186 5.22 -13.48 8.65
C LYS A 186 4.01 -13.84 9.53
N ILE A 187 3.09 -12.90 9.75
CA ILE A 187 1.85 -13.14 10.51
C ILE A 187 0.98 -14.21 9.82
N ILE A 188 0.79 -14.09 8.50
CA ILE A 188 0.02 -15.07 7.70
C ILE A 188 0.60 -16.47 7.87
N LYS A 189 1.92 -16.61 7.75
CA LYS A 189 2.61 -17.90 7.88
C LYS A 189 2.43 -18.52 9.26
N GLU A 190 2.53 -17.71 10.32
CA GLU A 190 2.28 -18.17 11.70
C GLU A 190 0.85 -18.67 11.89
N GLU A 191 -0.13 -17.90 11.45
CA GLU A 191 -1.55 -18.24 11.61
C GLU A 191 -1.94 -19.47 10.78
N ASN A 192 -1.44 -19.57 9.55
CA ASN A 192 -1.65 -20.75 8.71
C ASN A 192 -0.93 -22.00 9.25
N ARG A 193 0.16 -21.85 10.00
CA ARG A 193 0.80 -22.97 10.72
C ARG A 193 -0.07 -23.43 11.89
N LYS A 194 -0.47 -22.51 12.78
CA LYS A 194 -1.32 -22.82 13.95
C LYS A 194 -2.64 -23.49 13.55
N ASN A 195 -3.28 -22.99 12.49
CA ASN A 195 -4.52 -23.56 11.99
C ASN A 195 -4.33 -25.03 11.55
N ARG A 196 -3.22 -25.35 10.86
CA ARG A 196 -2.91 -26.73 10.46
C ARG A 196 -2.69 -27.64 11.67
N GLU A 197 -1.86 -27.20 12.61
CA GLU A 197 -1.58 -27.95 13.85
C GLU A 197 -2.87 -28.22 14.65
N PHE A 198 -3.81 -27.27 14.70
CA PHE A 198 -5.10 -27.46 15.34
C PHE A 198 -5.95 -28.54 14.67
N PHE A 199 -6.01 -28.55 13.34
CA PHE A 199 -6.78 -29.57 12.61
C PHE A 199 -6.14 -30.95 12.68
N ASP A 200 -4.80 -31.04 12.72
CA ASP A 200 -4.07 -32.31 12.86
C ASP A 200 -4.26 -32.95 14.26
N ILE A 201 -4.50 -32.15 15.31
CA ILE A 201 -4.79 -32.63 16.66
C ILE A 201 -6.27 -33.04 16.82
N ALA A 202 -7.16 -32.49 16.00
CA ALA A 202 -8.60 -32.73 16.07
C ALA A 202 -9.08 -33.92 15.21
N ALA A 203 -8.20 -34.50 14.38
CA ALA A 203 -8.44 -35.66 13.52
C ALA A 203 -7.96 -36.97 14.16
#